data_AF-A0A8T2YPK7-F1
#
_entry.id   AF-A0A8T2YPK7-F1
#
_cell.length_a   1.000
_cell.length_b   1.000
_cell.length_c   1.000
_cell.angle_alpha   90.00
_cell.angle_beta   90.00
_cell.angle_gamma   90.00
#
_symmetry.space_group_name_H-M   'P 1'
#
loop_
_entity.id
_entity.type
_entity.pdbx_description
1 polymer ?
#
loop_
_entity_poly.entity_id
_entity_poly.type
_entity_poly.pdbx_seq_one_letter_code
_entity_poly.pdbx_strand_id
1 'polypeptide(L)'
;MEDIKNESIDLVFVKDMDKDNLILHAARASRTENQDAIDASIVAMLGDPSEARSGIIEVHFLPFNPVEKRTAITYFDGNGDWYRSSKGAPEQIIELCELKGNIRKKAHEIINNFADRGLRSLGVARQTAFTTKKDYGKGEREAQWATAQRTLHGLQSPETMKNDKASYRELSELAEQAKRRAEVAR
;
A
#
# COMPACT_ATOMS: atom_id res chain seq x y z
N MET A 1 30.65 7.28 -18.19
CA MET A 1 30.51 6.49 -16.95
C MET A 1 29.10 5.97 -17.02
N GLU A 2 28.95 4.69 -17.38
CA GLU A 2 27.73 4.12 -17.95
C GLU A 2 26.53 4.19 -16.99
N ASP A 3 25.41 4.64 -17.54
CA ASP A 3 24.07 4.55 -16.98
C ASP A 3 23.72 3.09 -16.66
N ILE A 4 23.88 2.70 -15.40
CA ILE A 4 23.28 1.48 -14.86
C ILE A 4 21.77 1.73 -14.82
N LYS A 5 21.10 1.46 -15.94
CA LYS A 5 19.64 1.45 -16.05
C LYS A 5 19.08 0.49 -15.00
N ASN A 6 18.50 1.06 -13.95
CA ASN A 6 17.16 0.84 -13.38
C ASN A 6 16.33 -0.41 -13.83
N GLU A 7 16.93 -1.59 -14.04
CA GLU A 7 16.29 -2.68 -14.81
C GLU A 7 15.50 -3.74 -14.04
N SER A 8 15.36 -3.71 -12.71
CA SER A 8 14.94 -4.94 -12.02
C SER A 8 13.89 -4.81 -10.93
N ILE A 9 12.92 -3.89 -11.03
CA ILE A 9 11.82 -3.79 -10.03
C ILE A 9 10.47 -3.60 -10.72
N ASP A 10 9.92 -4.74 -11.15
CA ASP A 10 8.54 -4.90 -11.61
C ASP A 10 7.71 -5.47 -10.43
N LEU A 11 6.70 -4.71 -9.99
CA LEU A 11 6.03 -4.89 -8.70
C LEU A 11 4.64 -5.51 -8.87
N VAL A 12 4.24 -6.37 -7.92
CA VAL A 12 2.87 -6.91 -7.84
C VAL A 12 2.10 -6.18 -6.75
N PHE A 13 1.01 -5.54 -7.16
CA PHE A 13 0.15 -4.72 -6.33
C PHE A 13 -0.70 -5.57 -5.37
N VAL A 14 -0.63 -5.30 -4.07
CA VAL A 14 -1.83 -5.37 -3.24
C VAL A 14 -2.74 -4.23 -3.72
N LYS A 15 -4.06 -4.48 -3.79
CA LYS A 15 -5.02 -3.43 -4.14
C LYS A 15 -4.74 -2.22 -3.23
N ASP A 16 -4.52 -1.04 -3.84
CA ASP A 16 -4.24 0.23 -3.17
C ASP A 16 -2.80 0.46 -2.63
N MET A 17 -1.79 -0.26 -3.13
CA MET A 17 -0.36 -0.01 -2.81
C MET A 17 0.40 0.53 -4.02
N ASP A 18 0.89 1.77 -4.01
CA ASP A 18 1.75 2.26 -5.09
C ASP A 18 3.20 1.75 -5.00
N LYS A 19 3.98 2.00 -6.04
CA LYS A 19 5.40 1.59 -6.14
C LYS A 19 6.24 2.22 -5.04
N ASP A 20 6.00 3.49 -4.73
CA ASP A 20 6.83 4.25 -3.80
C ASP A 20 6.62 3.78 -2.35
N ASN A 21 5.37 3.49 -1.96
CA ASN A 21 5.07 2.90 -0.66
C ASN A 21 5.65 1.49 -0.51
N LEU A 22 5.65 0.70 -1.58
CA LEU A 22 6.25 -0.64 -1.57
C LEU A 22 7.76 -0.57 -1.38
N ILE A 23 8.44 0.33 -2.09
CA ILE A 23 9.88 0.59 -1.91
C ILE A 23 10.15 1.11 -0.50
N LEU A 24 9.34 2.06 0.00
CA LEU A 24 9.46 2.58 1.36
C LEU A 24 9.33 1.48 2.42
N HIS A 25 8.40 0.54 2.27
CA HIS A 25 8.26 -0.59 3.19
C HIS A 25 9.44 -1.57 3.11
N ALA A 26 10.00 -1.79 1.92
CA ALA A 26 11.22 -2.56 1.76
C ALA A 26 12.43 -1.86 2.41
N ALA A 27 12.58 -0.55 2.20
CA ALA A 27 13.65 0.26 2.77
C ALA A 27 13.56 0.34 4.30
N ARG A 28 12.35 0.47 4.85
CA ARG A 28 12.09 0.33 6.29
C ARG A 28 12.59 -1.00 6.83
N ALA A 29 12.34 -2.11 6.12
CA ALA A 29 12.81 -3.44 6.49
C ALA A 29 14.28 -3.72 6.11
N SER A 30 15.00 -2.75 5.57
CA SER A 30 16.44 -2.82 5.27
C SER A 30 17.23 -2.21 6.43
N ARG A 31 18.48 -2.65 6.61
CA ARG A 31 19.40 -1.93 7.50
C ARG A 31 19.69 -0.55 6.91
N THR A 32 19.88 0.44 7.77
CA THR A 32 20.38 1.77 7.38
C THR A 32 21.90 1.88 7.53
N GLU A 33 22.51 0.95 8.26
CA GLU A 33 23.94 0.89 8.55
C GLU A 33 24.48 -0.49 8.21
N ASN A 34 25.74 -0.58 7.78
CA ASN A 34 26.39 -1.85 7.39
C ASN A 34 25.53 -2.67 6.42
N GLN A 35 25.02 -1.99 5.39
CA GLN A 35 24.10 -2.55 4.42
C GLN A 35 24.77 -3.65 3.61
N ASP A 36 24.09 -4.78 3.44
CA ASP A 36 24.43 -5.70 2.36
C ASP A 36 24.05 -5.08 1.00
N ALA A 37 24.47 -5.72 -0.10
CA ALA A 37 24.23 -5.20 -1.43
C ALA A 37 22.72 -5.09 -1.76
N ILE A 38 21.86 -5.90 -1.14
CA ILE A 38 20.40 -5.88 -1.35
C ILE A 38 19.79 -4.69 -0.60
N ASP A 39 20.15 -4.50 0.67
CA ASP A 39 19.75 -3.37 1.51
C ASP A 39 20.14 -2.04 0.86
N ALA A 40 21.39 -1.93 0.41
CA ALA A 40 21.90 -0.71 -0.23
C ALA A 40 21.14 -0.38 -1.52
N SER A 41 20.88 -1.38 -2.35
CA SER A 41 20.13 -1.20 -3.60
C SER A 41 18.71 -0.71 -3.36
N ILE A 42 18.03 -1.22 -2.34
CA ILE A 42 16.65 -0.83 -2.01
C ILE A 42 16.60 0.60 -1.44
N VAL A 43 17.51 0.94 -0.52
CA VAL A 43 17.56 2.27 0.08
C VAL A 43 17.94 3.33 -0.96
N ALA A 44 18.80 2.99 -1.92
CA ALA A 44 19.16 3.86 -3.03
C ALA A 44 18.02 4.15 -4.02
N MET A 45 16.91 3.40 -3.96
CA MET A 45 15.72 3.70 -4.76
C MET A 45 14.85 4.82 -4.18
N LEU A 46 15.05 5.16 -2.90
CA LEU A 46 14.37 6.30 -2.30
C LEU A 46 14.98 7.59 -2.86
N GLY A 47 14.18 8.66 -2.88
CA GLY A 47 14.69 9.99 -3.22
C GLY A 47 15.72 10.45 -2.19
N ASP A 48 15.45 10.22 -0.91
CA ASP A 48 16.37 10.39 0.20
C ASP A 48 16.39 9.12 1.09
N PRO A 49 17.57 8.51 1.35
CA PRO A 49 17.72 7.41 2.30
C PRO A 49 17.10 7.66 3.69
N SER A 50 17.03 8.91 4.14
CA SER A 50 16.44 9.28 5.44
C SER A 50 14.93 8.96 5.51
N GLU A 51 14.25 8.90 4.37
CA GLU A 51 12.82 8.54 4.27
C GLU A 51 12.54 7.14 4.83
N ALA A 52 13.52 6.23 4.77
CA ALA A 52 13.41 4.88 5.32
C ALA A 52 13.11 4.87 6.83
N ARG A 53 13.37 5.96 7.56
CA ARG A 53 13.06 6.11 9.00
C ARG A 53 12.23 7.35 9.31
N SER A 54 11.88 8.16 8.32
CA SER A 54 11.04 9.35 8.52
C SER A 54 9.64 9.00 9.00
N GLY A 55 9.17 9.74 10.01
CA GLY A 55 7.81 9.63 10.56
C GLY A 55 7.50 8.33 11.32
N ILE A 56 8.52 7.52 11.62
CA ILE A 56 8.38 6.30 12.41
C ILE A 56 9.36 6.25 13.56
N ILE A 57 8.98 5.57 14.64
CA ILE A 57 9.89 5.22 15.72
C ILE A 57 10.18 3.72 15.58
N GLU A 58 11.43 3.39 15.26
CA GLU A 58 11.88 2.00 15.24
C GLU A 58 11.84 1.42 16.65
N VAL A 59 11.17 0.27 16.81
CA VAL A 59 11.09 -0.42 18.10
C VAL A 59 11.99 -1.65 18.12
N HIS A 60 12.00 -2.42 17.04
CA HIS A 60 12.82 -3.62 16.95
C HIS A 60 13.12 -4.00 15.51
N PHE A 61 14.39 -4.23 15.20
CA PHE A 61 14.84 -4.78 13.92
C PHE A 61 15.25 -6.24 14.06
N LEU A 62 14.62 -7.11 13.28
CA LEU A 62 14.97 -8.50 13.12
C LEU A 62 15.91 -8.65 11.92
N PRO A 63 17.21 -8.92 12.14
CA PRO A 63 18.17 -9.10 11.05
C PRO A 63 17.92 -10.39 10.29
N PHE A 64 18.58 -10.53 9.13
CA PHE A 64 18.38 -11.68 8.26
C PHE A 64 18.68 -12.98 9.01
N ASN A 65 17.67 -13.85 9.07
CA ASN A 65 17.79 -15.18 9.64
C ASN A 65 17.80 -16.22 8.50
N PRO A 66 18.83 -17.06 8.33
CA PRO A 66 18.91 -18.05 7.25
C PRO A 66 17.77 -19.08 7.23
N VAL A 67 17.11 -19.31 8.37
CA VAL A 67 15.94 -20.19 8.49
C VAL A 67 14.69 -19.46 7.99
N GLU A 68 14.47 -18.24 8.45
CA GLU A 68 13.27 -17.44 8.08
C GLU A 68 13.39 -16.73 6.73
N LYS A 69 14.61 -16.62 6.20
CA LYS A 69 15.01 -15.99 4.93
C LYS A 69 14.39 -14.60 4.71
N ARG A 70 14.24 -13.83 5.79
CA ARG A 70 13.67 -12.48 5.78
C ARG A 70 14.31 -11.58 6.84
N THR A 71 14.19 -10.28 6.62
CA THR A 71 14.40 -9.24 7.64
C THR A 71 13.04 -8.63 7.99
N ALA A 72 12.94 -8.02 9.17
CA ALA A 72 11.75 -7.28 9.55
C ALA A 72 12.07 -6.11 10.46
N ILE A 73 11.29 -5.04 10.35
CA ILE A 73 11.28 -3.93 11.29
C ILE A 73 9.91 -3.86 11.95
N THR A 74 9.89 -3.68 13.26
CA THR A 74 8.70 -3.30 14.02
C THR A 74 8.83 -1.85 14.40
N TYR A 75 7.82 -1.05 14.09
CA TYR A 75 7.85 0.39 14.32
C TYR A 75 6.47 0.90 14.74
N PHE A 76 6.51 2.01 15.48
CA PHE A 76 5.36 2.83 15.79
C PHE A 76 5.28 3.96 14.77
N ASP A 77 4.10 4.20 14.20
CA ASP A 77 3.86 5.39 13.38
C ASP A 77 3.43 6.59 14.24
N GLY A 78 3.56 7.81 13.70
CA GLY A 78 3.11 9.02 14.39
C GLY A 78 1.60 9.08 14.69
N ASN A 79 0.80 8.11 14.25
CA ASN A 79 -0.66 8.07 14.42
C ASN A 79 -1.11 7.18 15.58
N GLY A 80 -0.20 6.50 16.28
CA GLY A 80 -0.58 5.61 17.37
C GLY A 80 -0.58 4.12 17.02
N ASP A 81 -0.29 3.76 15.78
CA ASP A 81 -0.40 2.39 15.29
C ASP A 81 0.99 1.72 15.17
N TRP A 82 1.04 0.43 15.52
CA TRP A 82 2.23 -0.38 15.41
C TRP A 82 2.17 -1.23 14.16
N TYR A 83 3.22 -1.17 13.37
CA TYR A 83 3.36 -1.95 12.17
C TYR A 83 4.62 -2.80 12.23
N ARG A 84 4.59 -3.90 11.48
CA ARG A 84 5.78 -4.63 11.11
C ARG A 84 5.86 -4.70 9.60
N SER A 85 6.97 -4.21 9.05
CA SER A 85 7.32 -4.37 7.65
C SER A 85 8.39 -5.45 7.55
N SER A 86 8.27 -6.36 6.58
CA SER A 86 9.22 -7.45 6.36
C SER A 86 9.56 -7.57 4.89
N LYS A 87 10.80 -7.95 4.58
CA LYS A 87 11.24 -8.30 3.24
C LYS A 87 12.04 -9.59 3.26
N GLY A 88 11.97 -10.39 2.19
CA GLY A 88 12.69 -11.65 2.14
C GLY A 88 12.37 -12.49 0.92
N ALA A 89 12.70 -13.78 1.01
CA ALA A 89 12.36 -14.76 -0.01
C ALA A 89 10.83 -14.72 -0.30
N PRO A 90 10.41 -14.64 -1.58
CA PRO A 90 9.00 -14.50 -1.93
C PRO A 90 8.11 -15.58 -1.30
N GLU A 91 8.57 -16.83 -1.25
CA GLU A 91 7.84 -17.96 -0.68
C GLU A 91 7.57 -17.77 0.82
N GLN A 92 8.55 -17.22 1.55
CA GLN A 92 8.40 -16.92 2.98
C GLN A 92 7.42 -15.77 3.22
N ILE A 93 7.38 -14.80 2.30
CA ILE A 93 6.42 -13.69 2.38
C ILE A 93 5.01 -14.14 2.02
N ILE A 94 4.85 -15.02 1.04
CA ILE A 94 3.56 -15.65 0.70
C ILE A 94 3.01 -16.43 1.90
N GLU A 95 3.87 -17.18 2.59
CA GLU A 95 3.52 -17.91 3.81
C GLU A 95 3.17 -16.96 4.97
N LEU A 96 3.97 -15.91 5.18
CA LEU A 96 3.72 -14.89 6.21
C LEU A 96 2.38 -14.17 6.00
N CYS A 97 2.01 -13.89 4.76
CA CYS A 97 0.73 -13.27 4.41
C CYS A 97 -0.44 -14.28 4.34
N GLU A 98 -0.20 -15.56 4.60
CA GLU A 98 -1.16 -16.65 4.51
C GLU A 98 -1.96 -16.64 3.19
N LEU A 99 -1.30 -16.36 2.07
CA LEU A 99 -2.01 -16.27 0.79
C LEU A 99 -2.60 -17.63 0.41
N LYS A 100 -3.86 -17.63 -0.02
CA LYS A 100 -4.63 -18.84 -0.36
C LYS A 100 -5.23 -18.77 -1.76
N GLY A 101 -5.60 -19.94 -2.29
CA GLY A 101 -6.34 -20.08 -3.54
C GLY A 101 -5.65 -19.41 -4.74
N ASN A 102 -6.44 -18.67 -5.54
CA ASN A 102 -5.98 -18.06 -6.78
C ASN A 102 -4.91 -16.97 -6.57
N ILE A 103 -4.92 -16.27 -5.43
CA ILE A 103 -3.92 -15.22 -5.14
C ILE A 103 -2.55 -15.85 -4.96
N ARG A 104 -2.47 -16.97 -4.21
CA ARG A 104 -1.22 -17.72 -4.05
C ARG A 104 -0.69 -18.22 -5.39
N LYS A 105 -1.54 -18.78 -6.25
CA LYS A 105 -1.15 -19.27 -7.58
C LYS A 105 -0.57 -18.16 -8.45
N LYS A 106 -1.28 -17.01 -8.54
CA LYS A 106 -0.81 -15.84 -9.27
C LYS A 106 0.54 -15.32 -8.77
N ALA A 107 0.75 -15.30 -7.46
CA ALA A 107 2.04 -14.90 -6.90
C ALA A 107 3.19 -15.82 -7.38
N HIS A 108 2.99 -17.15 -7.38
CA HIS A 108 3.99 -18.11 -7.87
C HIS A 108 4.22 -17.98 -9.38
N GLU A 109 3.16 -17.78 -10.18
CA GLU A 109 3.29 -17.55 -11.63
C GLU A 109 4.18 -16.33 -11.94
N ILE A 110 4.00 -15.25 -11.18
CA ILE A 110 4.80 -14.04 -11.36
C ILE A 110 6.25 -14.25 -10.94
N ILE A 111 6.48 -14.92 -9.81
CA ILE A 111 7.84 -15.29 -9.36
C ILE A 111 8.55 -16.11 -10.44
N ASN A 112 7.87 -17.10 -11.01
CA ASN A 112 8.42 -17.94 -12.07
C ASN A 112 8.75 -17.14 -13.34
N ASN A 113 7.86 -16.24 -13.77
CA ASN A 113 8.12 -15.37 -14.92
C ASN A 113 9.37 -14.48 -14.71
N PHE A 114 9.61 -14.00 -13.49
CA PHE A 114 10.86 -13.30 -13.19
C PHE A 114 12.08 -14.23 -13.25
N ALA A 115 11.97 -15.44 -12.70
CA ALA A 115 13.05 -16.42 -12.76
C ALA A 115 13.39 -16.81 -14.21
N ASP A 116 12.39 -16.96 -15.08
CA ASP A 116 12.58 -17.26 -16.51
C ASP A 116 13.31 -16.13 -17.26
N ARG A 117 13.20 -14.89 -16.76
CA ARG A 117 13.95 -13.72 -17.24
C ARG A 117 15.33 -13.57 -16.58
N GLY A 118 15.72 -14.49 -15.70
CA GLY A 118 16.97 -14.41 -14.92
C GLY A 118 16.93 -13.40 -13.77
N LEU A 119 15.75 -12.91 -13.40
CA LEU A 119 15.56 -11.93 -12.33
C LEU A 119 15.23 -12.61 -11.01
N ARG A 120 15.85 -12.11 -9.93
CA ARG A 120 15.56 -12.60 -8.57
C ARG A 120 14.46 -11.77 -7.94
N SER A 121 13.37 -12.45 -7.58
CA SER A 121 12.25 -11.82 -6.88
C SER A 121 12.54 -11.59 -5.39
N LEU A 122 12.03 -10.49 -4.84
CA LEU A 122 12.04 -10.17 -3.41
C LEU A 122 10.60 -9.88 -2.97
N GLY A 123 10.13 -10.59 -1.94
CA GLY A 123 8.81 -10.34 -1.35
C GLY A 123 8.88 -9.25 -0.28
N VAL A 124 7.80 -8.47 -0.15
CA VAL A 124 7.63 -7.46 0.91
C VAL A 124 6.24 -7.63 1.51
N ALA A 125 6.15 -7.52 2.84
CA ALA A 125 4.90 -7.56 3.59
C ALA A 125 4.83 -6.41 4.60
N ARG A 126 3.61 -5.97 4.88
CA ARG A 126 3.29 -5.10 6.03
C ARG A 126 2.12 -5.69 6.80
N GLN A 127 2.28 -5.79 8.11
CA GLN A 127 1.24 -6.23 9.04
C GLN A 127 1.02 -5.16 10.11
N THR A 128 -0.23 -5.01 10.56
CA THR A 128 -0.55 -4.24 11.77
C THR A 128 -0.31 -5.14 12.97
N ALA A 129 0.62 -4.76 13.85
CA ALA A 129 0.94 -5.52 15.05
C ALA A 129 -0.02 -5.16 16.20
N PHE A 130 -0.21 -3.86 16.44
CA PHE A 130 -1.14 -3.31 17.42
C PHE A 130 -1.74 -2.02 16.87
N THR A 131 -3.00 -1.76 17.21
CA THR A 131 -3.70 -0.53 16.82
C THR A 131 -4.79 -0.24 17.82
N THR A 132 -5.03 1.04 18.08
CA THR A 132 -6.15 1.50 18.92
C THR A 132 -7.48 1.51 18.16
N LYS A 133 -7.43 1.28 16.84
CA LYS A 133 -8.60 1.32 15.96
C LYS A 133 -9.39 0.02 16.03
N LYS A 134 -10.72 0.16 16.00
CA LYS A 134 -11.64 -0.98 15.92
C LYS A 134 -11.39 -1.77 14.63
N ASP A 135 -11.45 -3.10 14.73
CA ASP A 135 -11.27 -4.04 13.60
C ASP A 135 -9.96 -3.82 12.81
N TYR A 136 -8.89 -3.41 13.48
CA TYR A 136 -7.59 -3.10 12.88
C TYR A 136 -7.67 -2.06 11.74
N GLY A 137 -8.56 -1.07 11.88
CA GLY A 137 -8.75 -0.01 10.89
C GLY A 137 -9.28 -0.53 9.55
N LYS A 138 -9.87 -1.74 9.50
CA LYS A 138 -10.39 -2.32 8.25
C LYS A 138 -11.46 -1.43 7.62
N GLY A 139 -12.41 -0.93 8.41
CA GLY A 139 -13.47 -0.05 7.93
C GLY A 139 -12.94 1.29 7.39
N GLU A 140 -11.91 1.86 8.01
CA GLU A 140 -11.26 3.09 7.52
C GLU A 140 -10.56 2.85 6.18
N ARG A 141 -9.86 1.72 6.02
CA ARG A 141 -9.23 1.33 4.75
C ARG A 141 -10.25 1.13 3.64
N GLU A 142 -11.38 0.47 3.94
CA GLU A 142 -12.48 0.30 2.99
C GLU A 142 -13.12 1.64 2.60
N ALA A 143 -13.27 2.57 3.55
CA ALA A 143 -13.80 3.91 3.30
C ALA A 143 -12.83 4.78 2.49
N GLN A 144 -11.54 4.75 2.80
CA GLN A 144 -10.49 5.42 2.02
C GLN A 144 -10.43 4.87 0.60
N TRP A 145 -10.54 3.55 0.43
CA TRP A 145 -10.65 2.91 -0.87
C TRP A 145 -11.87 3.41 -1.65
N ALA A 146 -13.05 3.40 -1.03
CA ALA A 146 -14.27 3.90 -1.66
C ALA A 146 -14.15 5.38 -2.06
N THR A 147 -13.42 6.18 -1.28
CA THR A 147 -13.15 7.59 -1.55
C THR A 147 -12.17 7.76 -2.71
N ALA A 148 -11.05 7.02 -2.72
CA ALA A 148 -10.07 7.05 -3.80
C ALA A 148 -10.67 6.63 -5.15
N GLN A 149 -11.56 5.63 -5.17
CA GLN A 149 -12.32 5.28 -6.38
C GLN A 149 -13.21 6.40 -6.88
N ARG A 150 -13.95 7.03 -5.97
CA ARG A 150 -14.83 8.15 -6.34
C ARG A 150 -14.03 9.28 -6.96
N THR A 151 -12.90 9.65 -6.34
CA THR A 151 -12.01 10.69 -6.85
C THR A 151 -11.40 10.31 -8.20
N LEU A 152 -10.94 9.06 -8.38
CA LEU A 152 -10.43 8.56 -9.66
C LEU A 152 -11.48 8.66 -10.79
N HIS A 153 -12.76 8.45 -10.45
CA HIS A 153 -13.88 8.55 -11.38
C HIS A 153 -14.50 9.96 -11.46
N GLY A 154 -13.85 11.00 -10.91
CA GLY A 154 -14.30 12.38 -11.02
C GLY A 154 -15.53 12.73 -10.17
N LEU A 155 -15.92 11.87 -9.22
CA LEU A 155 -17.03 12.10 -8.29
C LEU A 155 -16.48 12.75 -7.00
N GLN A 156 -16.94 13.96 -6.68
CA GLN A 156 -16.53 14.68 -5.47
C GLN A 156 -17.06 14.03 -4.17
N SER A 157 -16.29 14.21 -3.09
CA SER A 157 -16.64 13.80 -1.73
C SER A 157 -17.88 14.55 -1.20
N PRO A 158 -18.78 13.89 -0.44
CA PRO A 158 -19.93 14.53 0.23
C PRO A 158 -19.57 15.67 1.17
N GLU A 159 -18.32 15.74 1.65
CA GLU A 159 -17.89 16.79 2.57
C GLU A 159 -17.79 18.18 1.91
N THR A 160 -17.62 18.21 0.58
CA THR A 160 -17.62 19.46 -0.19
C THR A 160 -19.03 20.08 -0.32
N MET A 161 -20.09 19.31 -0.04
CA MET A 161 -21.49 19.74 -0.19
C MET A 161 -22.10 20.36 1.08
N LYS A 162 -21.29 20.92 2.00
CA LYS A 162 -21.83 21.51 3.24
C LYS A 162 -22.02 23.02 3.24
N ASN A 163 -21.68 23.74 2.17
CA ASN A 163 -21.65 25.21 2.26
C ASN A 163 -22.39 26.06 1.22
N ASP A 164 -23.35 25.52 0.46
CA ASP A 164 -24.15 26.36 -0.44
C ASP A 164 -25.65 26.23 -0.16
N LYS A 165 -26.18 27.16 0.66
CA LYS A 165 -27.64 27.35 0.86
C LYS A 165 -28.40 27.63 -0.44
N ALA A 166 -27.70 27.97 -1.53
CA ALA A 166 -28.28 28.13 -2.87
C ALA A 166 -28.62 26.79 -3.53
N SER A 167 -27.80 25.75 -3.32
CA SER A 167 -27.95 24.43 -3.97
C SER A 167 -29.26 23.72 -3.60
N TYR A 168 -29.73 23.90 -2.36
CA TYR A 168 -30.94 23.22 -1.88
C TYR A 168 -32.23 23.73 -2.53
N ARG A 169 -32.26 25.00 -2.96
CA ARG A 169 -33.41 25.57 -3.68
C ARG A 169 -33.49 25.04 -5.11
N GLU A 170 -32.36 25.01 -5.81
CA GLU A 170 -32.29 24.50 -7.17
C GLU A 170 -32.62 23.00 -7.25
N LEU A 171 -32.16 22.20 -6.28
CA LEU A 171 -32.50 20.77 -6.20
C LEU A 171 -33.99 20.54 -5.90
N SER A 172 -34.62 21.40 -5.09
CA SER A 172 -36.05 21.33 -4.81
C SER A 172 -36.89 21.71 -6.04
N GLU A 173 -36.48 22.72 -6.80
CA GLU A 173 -37.16 23.13 -8.04
C GLU A 173 -37.05 22.05 -9.14
N LEU A 174 -35.88 21.43 -9.26
CA LEU A 174 -35.66 20.33 -10.22
C LEU A 174 -36.48 19.09 -9.86
N ALA A 175 -36.58 18.76 -8.57
CA ALA A 175 -37.41 17.66 -8.07
C ALA A 175 -38.91 17.93 -8.29
N GLU A 176 -39.38 19.17 -8.09
CA GLU A 176 -40.77 19.56 -8.36
C GLU A 176 -41.10 19.53 -9.87
N GLN A 177 -40.19 19.99 -10.73
CA GLN A 177 -40.36 19.87 -12.19
C GLN A 177 -40.40 18.42 -12.65
N ALA A 178 -39.53 17.55 -12.09
CA ALA A 178 -39.54 16.12 -12.41
C ALA A 178 -40.85 15.46 -12.00
N LYS A 179 -41.39 15.82 -10.82
CA LYS A 179 -42.68 15.30 -10.33
C LYS A 179 -43.85 15.75 -11.22
N ARG A 180 -43.92 17.02 -11.61
CA ARG A 180 -44.96 17.52 -12.53
C ARG A 180 -44.90 16.84 -13.90
N ARG A 181 -43.71 16.58 -14.43
CA ARG A 181 -43.55 15.86 -15.72
C ARG A 181 -44.02 14.41 -15.62
N ALA A 182 -43.78 13.75 -14.50
CA ALA A 182 -44.25 12.39 -14.27
C ALA A 182 -45.77 12.30 -14.11
N GLU A 183 -46.41 13.33 -13.55
CA GLU A 183 -47.88 13.39 -13.41
C GLU A 183 -48.60 13.71 -14.74
N VAL A 184 -48.00 14.52 -15.62
CA VAL A 184 -48.56 14.83 -16.95
C VAL A 184 -48.42 13.65 -17.94
N ALA A 185 -47.51 12.72 -17.67
CA ALA A 185 -47.27 11.53 -18.50
C ALA A 185 -48.18 10.33 -18.14
N ARG A 186 -49.27 10.55 -17.40
CA ARG A 186 -50.22 9.53 -16.93
C ARG A 186 -51.63 9.85 -17.40
#